data_AF-A0A8H3QSI4-F1
#
_entry.id   AF-A0A8H3QSI4-F1
#
_cell.length_a   1.000
_cell.length_b   1.000
_cell.length_c   1.000
_cell.angle_alpha   90.00
_cell.angle_beta   90.00
_cell.angle_gamma   90.00
#
_symmetry.space_group_name_H-M   'P 1'
#
loop_
_entity.id
_entity.type
_entity.pdbx_description
1 polymer ?
#
loop_
_entity_poly.entity_id
_entity_poly.type
_entity_poly.pdbx_seq_one_letter_code
_entity_poly.pdbx_strand_id
1 'polypeptide(L)'
;MNASKNYLGRDKQNTTHLSYHGFLNSQHDAIINISLLLVSSSSSSFSNWKNLDDYWALKFLKEAKNLEHKSTFDDLKEKINIERLLHQKYLQAYWQEIIKDNEKENLISTTPHSKKIVKNENLFLKKE
;
A
#
# COMPACT_ATOMS: atom_id res chain seq x y z
N MET A 1 -2.34 -11.83 25.56
CA MET A 1 -2.78 -10.72 24.68
C MET A 1 -2.19 -9.41 25.18
N ASN A 2 -1.74 -8.58 24.25
CA ASN A 2 -1.49 -7.12 24.30
C ASN A 2 -0.09 -6.71 23.81
N ALA A 3 0.06 -6.68 22.49
CA ALA A 3 1.25 -6.18 21.79
C ALA A 3 0.98 -4.81 21.13
N SER A 4 0.49 -3.82 21.88
CA SER A 4 0.09 -2.51 21.34
C SER A 4 0.96 -1.35 21.84
N LYS A 5 2.28 -1.53 22.03
CA LYS A 5 3.13 -0.49 22.64
C LYS A 5 4.34 0.01 21.85
N ASN A 6 4.59 -0.44 20.63
CA ASN A 6 5.82 -0.05 19.91
C ASN A 6 5.57 0.57 18.53
N TYR A 7 4.72 1.60 18.45
CA TYR A 7 4.50 2.33 17.18
C TYR A 7 5.05 3.76 17.15
N LEU A 8 5.75 4.22 18.19
CA LEU A 8 6.23 5.60 18.22
C LEU A 8 7.73 5.66 18.49
N GLY A 9 8.48 6.11 17.47
CA GLY A 9 9.81 6.69 17.66
C GLY A 9 9.72 7.78 18.71
N ARG A 10 10.48 7.62 19.78
CA ARG A 10 10.39 8.41 21.00
C ARG A 10 11.28 9.65 20.88
N ASP A 11 10.76 10.70 20.28
CA ASP A 11 11.37 12.02 20.35
C ASP A 11 10.62 12.86 21.39
N LYS A 12 11.35 13.28 22.41
CA LYS A 12 10.89 14.14 23.51
C LYS A 12 10.55 15.54 22.98
N GLN A 13 9.31 15.73 22.55
CA GLN A 13 8.59 17.01 22.61
C GLN A 13 7.09 16.76 22.43
N ASN A 14 6.29 17.39 23.29
CA ASN A 14 4.86 17.17 23.48
C ASN A 14 3.99 17.74 22.34
N THR A 15 4.18 17.25 21.12
CA THR A 15 3.22 17.30 20.01
C THR A 15 3.54 16.08 19.15
N THR A 16 2.71 15.05 19.19
CA THR A 16 2.72 14.03 18.13
C THR A 16 2.39 14.75 16.84
N HIS A 17 3.42 15.19 16.09
CA HIS A 17 3.22 15.75 14.77
C HIS A 17 2.72 14.61 13.88
N LEU A 18 1.40 14.43 13.86
CA LEU A 18 0.70 13.63 12.86
C LEU A 18 1.14 14.18 11.51
N SER A 19 2.02 13.41 10.86
CA SER A 19 2.60 13.68 9.56
C SER A 19 2.22 12.52 8.69
N TYR A 20 1.61 12.83 7.55
CA TYR A 20 1.23 11.82 6.58
C TYR A 20 2.46 11.13 6.00
N HIS A 21 3.51 11.88 5.69
CA HIS A 21 4.79 11.33 5.24
C HIS A 21 5.43 10.42 6.31
N GLY A 22 5.44 10.86 7.57
CA GLY A 22 5.91 10.06 8.69
C GLY A 22 5.11 8.77 8.88
N PHE A 23 3.79 8.82 8.68
CA PHE A 23 2.92 7.65 8.67
C PHE A 23 3.27 6.67 7.55
N LEU A 24 3.44 7.16 6.31
CA LEU A 24 3.82 6.32 5.17
C LEU A 24 5.15 5.61 5.44
N ASN A 25 6.14 6.32 5.98
CA ASN A 25 7.44 5.75 6.30
C ASN A 25 7.38 4.75 7.47
N SER A 26 6.55 5.02 8.48
CA SER A 26 6.44 4.15 9.68
C SER A 26 5.68 2.86 9.42
N GLN A 27 4.76 2.86 8.45
CA GLN A 27 3.89 1.71 8.11
C GLN A 27 4.16 1.19 6.70
N HIS A 28 5.36 1.47 6.18
CA HIS A 28 5.76 1.28 4.79
C HIS A 28 5.39 -0.10 4.24
N ASP A 29 5.86 -1.17 4.87
CA ASP A 29 5.66 -2.53 4.36
C ASP A 29 4.19 -2.95 4.35
N ALA A 30 3.42 -2.56 5.36
CA ALA A 30 1.98 -2.84 5.43
C ALA A 30 1.23 -2.07 4.32
N ILE A 31 1.61 -0.81 4.12
CA ILE A 31 1.04 0.06 3.09
C ILE A 31 1.32 -0.50 1.70
N ILE A 32 2.55 -0.92 1.42
CA ILE A 32 2.92 -1.53 0.13
C ILE A 32 2.08 -2.79 -0.11
N ASN A 33 2.05 -3.72 0.83
CA ASN A 33 1.33 -4.99 0.65
C ASN A 33 -0.17 -4.78 0.38
N ILE A 34 -0.82 -3.89 1.14
CA ILE A 34 -2.24 -3.57 0.94
C ILE A 34 -2.44 -2.85 -0.40
N SER A 35 -1.55 -1.93 -0.76
CA SER A 35 -1.64 -1.19 -2.02
C SER A 35 -1.45 -2.10 -3.22
N LEU A 36 -0.50 -3.02 -3.21
CA LEU A 36 -0.33 -4.05 -4.25
C LEU A 36 -1.61 -4.88 -4.42
N LEU A 37 -2.23 -5.32 -3.32
CA LEU A 37 -3.50 -6.05 -3.36
C LEU A 37 -4.62 -5.21 -3.98
N LEU A 38 -4.72 -3.92 -3.64
CA LEU A 38 -5.70 -2.99 -4.20
C LEU A 38 -5.49 -2.76 -5.70
N VAL A 39 -4.24 -2.61 -6.14
CA VAL A 39 -3.89 -2.45 -7.56
C VAL A 39 -4.20 -3.74 -8.32
N SER A 40 -3.81 -4.91 -7.79
CA SER A 40 -4.12 -6.23 -8.39
C SER A 40 -5.62 -6.51 -8.50
N SER A 41 -6.40 -6.14 -7.48
CA SER A 41 -7.83 -6.51 -7.40
C SER A 41 -8.77 -5.50 -8.06
N SER A 42 -8.28 -4.32 -8.46
CA SER A 42 -9.10 -3.27 -9.05
C SER A 42 -8.79 -3.08 -10.52
N SER A 43 -9.82 -3.12 -11.38
CA SER A 43 -9.61 -3.06 -12.82
C SER A 43 -9.21 -1.67 -13.36
N SER A 44 -9.26 -0.60 -12.55
CA SER A 44 -8.86 0.75 -13.00
C SER A 44 -8.68 1.81 -11.90
N SER A 45 -9.31 1.65 -10.73
CA SER A 45 -9.32 2.73 -9.73
C SER A 45 -7.97 2.95 -9.05
N PHE A 46 -7.13 1.93 -8.87
CA PHE A 46 -5.84 2.10 -8.17
C PHE A 46 -4.61 2.09 -9.10
N SER A 47 -4.80 2.10 -10.42
CA SER A 47 -3.70 2.30 -11.38
C SER A 47 -3.25 3.77 -11.47
N ASN A 48 -3.96 4.69 -10.82
CA ASN A 48 -3.58 6.10 -10.68
C ASN A 48 -2.97 6.34 -9.29
N TRP A 49 -1.73 6.83 -9.26
CA TRP A 49 -1.01 7.16 -8.03
C TRP A 49 -1.80 8.10 -7.11
N LYS A 50 -2.59 9.00 -7.68
CA LYS A 50 -3.39 9.96 -6.92
C LYS A 50 -4.53 9.27 -6.15
N ASN A 51 -5.11 8.21 -6.72
CA ASN A 51 -6.18 7.47 -6.07
C ASN A 51 -5.65 6.65 -4.87
N LEU A 52 -4.44 6.11 -4.97
CA LEU A 52 -3.75 5.50 -3.83
C LEU A 52 -3.45 6.54 -2.75
N ASP A 53 -2.92 7.70 -3.15
CA ASP A 53 -2.61 8.78 -2.21
C ASP A 53 -3.85 9.31 -1.48
N ASP A 54 -4.94 9.54 -2.20
CA ASP A 54 -6.21 9.97 -1.62
C ASP A 54 -6.80 8.92 -0.67
N TYR A 55 -6.70 7.64 -1.03
CA TYR A 55 -7.14 6.54 -0.16
C TYR A 55 -6.37 6.52 1.16
N TRP A 56 -5.04 6.56 1.10
CA TRP A 56 -4.20 6.48 2.30
C TRP A 56 -4.27 7.75 3.15
N ALA A 57 -4.34 8.93 2.54
CA ALA A 57 -4.55 10.18 3.26
C ALA A 57 -5.90 10.17 4.03
N LEU A 58 -6.96 9.65 3.41
CA LEU A 58 -8.26 9.51 4.07
C LEU A 58 -8.22 8.49 5.21
N LYS A 59 -7.53 7.36 5.03
CA LYS A 59 -7.34 6.35 6.09
C LYS A 59 -6.58 6.93 7.27
N PHE A 60 -5.47 7.62 7.01
CA PHE A 60 -4.69 8.31 8.04
C PHE A 60 -5.53 9.33 8.81
N LEU A 61 -6.29 10.19 8.10
CA LEU A 61 -7.20 11.16 8.71
C LEU A 61 -8.22 10.53 9.66
N LYS A 62 -8.82 9.39 9.27
CA LYS A 62 -9.80 8.69 10.10
C LYS A 62 -9.17 8.14 11.37
N GLU A 63 -7.99 7.52 11.28
CA GLU A 63 -7.30 6.99 12.44
C GLU A 63 -6.80 8.12 13.36
N ALA A 64 -6.24 9.18 12.79
CA ALA A 64 -5.75 10.33 13.53
C ALA A 64 -6.88 11.06 14.29
N LYS A 65 -8.08 11.18 13.68
CA LYS A 65 -9.28 11.69 14.36
C LYS A 65 -9.65 10.89 15.62
N ASN A 66 -9.41 9.58 15.62
CA ASN A 66 -9.70 8.73 16.77
C ASN A 66 -8.65 8.87 17.88
N LEU A 67 -7.45 9.40 17.58
CA LEU A 67 -6.33 9.52 18.50
C LEU A 67 -6.20 10.92 19.13
N GLU A 68 -6.56 11.97 18.40
CA GLU A 68 -6.32 13.34 18.85
C GLU A 68 -7.60 14.00 19.39
N HIS A 69 -7.64 14.21 20.71
CA HIS A 69 -8.78 14.85 21.41
C HIS A 69 -8.82 16.39 21.26
N LYS A 70 -7.78 17.02 20.67
CA LYS A 70 -7.52 18.46 20.86
C LYS A 70 -7.42 19.30 19.58
N SER A 71 -7.09 18.73 18.43
CA SER A 71 -7.19 19.47 17.16
C SER A 71 -8.60 19.33 16.60
N THR A 72 -9.09 20.35 15.89
CA THR A 72 -10.28 20.10 15.06
C THR A 72 -9.87 19.19 13.90
N PHE A 73 -10.82 18.36 13.43
CA PHE A 73 -10.58 17.49 12.27
C PHE A 73 -10.21 18.31 11.01
N ASP A 74 -10.73 19.54 10.91
CA ASP A 74 -10.47 20.43 9.80
C ASP A 74 -9.04 20.98 9.83
N ASP A 75 -8.51 21.35 10.99
CA ASP A 75 -7.10 21.79 11.14
C ASP A 75 -6.13 20.68 10.72
N LEU A 76 -6.41 19.45 11.13
CA LEU A 76 -5.59 18.29 10.78
C LEU A 76 -5.63 18.02 9.28
N LYS A 77 -6.82 18.11 8.68
CA LYS A 77 -7.02 17.95 7.23
C LYS A 77 -6.28 19.01 6.44
N GLU A 78 -6.33 20.27 6.86
CA GLU A 78 -5.59 21.36 6.22
C GLU A 78 -4.08 21.12 6.28
N LYS A 79 -3.57 20.77 7.47
CA LYS A 79 -2.15 20.45 7.67
C LYS A 79 -1.67 19.32 6.75
N ILE A 80 -2.44 18.22 6.66
CA ILE A 80 -2.11 17.09 5.79
C ILE A 80 -2.15 17.50 4.31
N ASN A 81 -3.10 18.33 3.90
CA ASN A 81 -3.16 18.83 2.53
C ASN A 81 -1.91 19.66 2.19
N ILE A 82 -1.46 20.54 3.09
CA ILE A 82 -0.23 21.32 2.92
C ILE A 82 0.98 20.39 2.79
N GLU A 83 1.10 19.41 3.69
CA GLU A 83 2.18 18.41 3.65
C GLU A 83 2.20 17.64 2.32
N ARG A 84 1.03 17.17 1.85
CA ARG A 84 0.90 16.45 0.58
C ARG A 84 1.28 17.32 -0.62
N LEU A 85 0.95 18.62 -0.60
CA LEU A 85 1.35 19.56 -1.64
C LEU A 85 2.86 19.78 -1.65
N LEU A 86 3.48 19.94 -0.48
CA LEU A 86 4.93 20.13 -0.36
C LEU A 86 5.72 18.89 -0.82
N HIS A 87 5.19 17.69 -0.56
CA HIS A 87 5.84 16.42 -0.89
C HIS A 87 5.25 15.75 -2.14
N GLN A 88 4.53 16.47 -2.99
CA GLN A 88 3.78 15.89 -4.13
C GLN A 88 4.67 15.04 -5.05
N LYS A 89 5.88 15.51 -5.39
CA LYS A 89 6.80 14.76 -6.27
C LYS A 89 7.25 13.44 -5.65
N TYR A 90 7.51 13.45 -4.34
CA TYR A 90 7.87 12.25 -3.59
C TYR A 90 6.70 11.27 -3.54
N LEU A 91 5.50 11.75 -3.18
CA LEU A 91 4.30 10.91 -3.11
C LEU A 91 3.96 10.28 -4.46
N GLN A 92 4.08 11.07 -5.53
CA GLN A 92 3.90 10.56 -6.89
C GLN A 92 4.89 9.42 -7.18
N ALA A 93 6.20 9.62 -6.96
CA ALA A 93 7.20 8.59 -7.22
C ALA A 93 6.94 7.32 -6.37
N TYR A 94 6.68 7.51 -5.08
CA TYR A 94 6.38 6.45 -4.11
C TYR A 94 5.24 5.54 -4.59
N TRP A 95 4.10 6.12 -4.95
CA TRP A 95 2.94 5.34 -5.39
C TRP A 95 3.12 4.75 -6.79
N GLN A 96 3.83 5.42 -7.69
CA GLN A 96 4.11 4.91 -9.04
C GLN A 96 5.03 3.69 -9.02
N GLU A 97 5.99 3.61 -8.09
CA GLU A 97 6.82 2.42 -7.92
C GLU A 97 5.98 1.19 -7.57
N ILE A 98 5.03 1.33 -6.64
CA ILE A 98 4.11 0.27 -6.23
C ILE A 98 3.25 -0.20 -7.41
N ILE A 99 2.69 0.73 -8.18
CA ILE A 99 1.88 0.40 -9.37
C ILE A 99 2.71 -0.35 -10.42
N LYS A 100 3.93 0.13 -10.69
CA LYS A 100 4.84 -0.46 -11.68
C LYS A 100 5.28 -1.87 -11.28
N ASP A 101 5.52 -2.11 -10.01
CA ASP A 101 5.93 -3.45 -9.55
C ASP A 101 4.78 -4.46 -9.69
N ASN A 102 3.54 -4.04 -9.44
CA ASN A 102 2.36 -4.85 -9.76
C ASN A 102 2.25 -5.18 -11.26
N GLU A 103 2.55 -4.24 -12.17
CA GLU A 103 2.53 -4.51 -13.61
C GLU A 103 3.56 -5.57 -14.02
N LYS A 104 4.77 -5.51 -13.45
CA LYS A 104 5.83 -6.52 -13.75
C LYS A 104 5.44 -7.91 -13.27
N GLU A 105 4.89 -8.06 -12.07
CA GLU A 105 4.46 -9.36 -11.56
C GLU A 105 3.32 -9.98 -12.40
N ASN A 106 2.39 -9.14 -12.85
CA ASN A 106 1.32 -9.57 -13.76
C ASN A 106 1.82 -9.94 -15.17
N LEU A 107 2.91 -9.33 -15.65
CA LEU A 107 3.54 -9.72 -16.93
C LEU A 107 4.29 -11.06 -16.83
N ILE A 108 4.87 -11.38 -15.67
CA ILE A 108 5.57 -12.65 -15.47
C ILE A 108 4.56 -13.81 -15.34
N SER A 109 3.42 -13.59 -14.68
CA SER A 109 2.37 -14.59 -14.49
C SER A 109 1.53 -14.88 -15.76
N THR A 110 1.60 -14.03 -16.77
CA THR A 110 0.91 -14.19 -18.06
C THR A 110 1.76 -14.85 -19.15
N THR A 111 3.02 -15.19 -18.88
CA THR A 111 3.73 -16.14 -19.76
C THR A 111 3.17 -17.55 -19.54
N PRO A 112 2.68 -18.24 -20.58
CA PRO A 112 2.33 -19.65 -20.47
C PRO A 112 3.65 -20.42 -20.34
N HIS A 113 4.20 -20.48 -19.12
CA HIS A 113 5.25 -21.40 -18.81
C HIS A 113 4.65 -22.78 -19.00
N SER A 114 5.03 -23.41 -20.10
CA SER A 114 4.60 -24.75 -20.48
C SER A 114 5.03 -25.67 -19.34
N LYS A 115 4.12 -25.93 -18.40
CA LYS A 115 4.22 -27.08 -17.51
C LYS A 115 4.18 -28.29 -18.45
N LYS A 116 5.35 -28.74 -18.90
CA LYS A 116 5.53 -30.10 -19.38
C LYS A 116 5.12 -30.99 -18.21
N ILE A 117 3.86 -31.40 -18.20
CA ILE A 117 3.43 -32.58 -17.45
C ILE A 117 4.10 -33.74 -18.18
N VAL A 118 5.34 -34.04 -17.80
CA VAL A 118 5.92 -35.35 -18.07
C VAL A 118 5.28 -36.28 -17.06
N LYS A 119 4.12 -36.85 -17.41
CA LYS A 119 3.72 -38.15 -16.88
C LYS A 119 4.14 -39.18 -17.90
N ASN A 120 5.37 -39.64 -17.75
CA ASN A 120 5.78 -40.93 -18.28
C ASN A 120 5.12 -41.99 -17.40
N GLU A 121 4.00 -42.55 -17.84
CA GLU A 121 3.69 -43.94 -17.56
C GLU A 121 3.45 -44.64 -18.90
N ASN A 122 4.43 -45.48 -19.22
CA ASN A 122 4.42 -46.37 -20.36
C ASN A 122 3.24 -47.34 -20.28
N LEU A 123 2.53 -47.44 -21.40
CA LEU A 123 2.36 -48.71 -22.11
C LEU A 123 1.75 -49.87 -21.32
N PHE A 124 0.42 -50.01 -21.37
CA PHE A 124 -0.21 -51.33 -21.55
C PHE A 124 -1.39 -51.23 -22.53
N LEU A 125 -1.04 -51.51 -23.79
CA LEU A 125 -1.75 -52.36 -24.75
C LEU A 125 -3.24 -52.10 -25.07
N LYS A 126 -3.42 -51.60 -26.29
CA LYS A 126 -4.49 -51.94 -27.25
C LYS A 126 -4.69 -53.46 -27.37
N LYS A 127 -5.91 -53.80 -27.84
CA LYS A 127 -6.42 -55.05 -28.46
C LYS A 127 -7.42 -55.74 -27.51
N GLU A 128 -8.66 -56.05 -27.90
CA GLU A 128 -9.33 -56.20 -29.21
C GLU A 128 -10.78 -55.71 -29.11
#